data_AF-A0A9E2X4P1-F1
#
_entry.id   AF-A0A9E2X4P1-F1
#
_cell.length_a   1.000
_cell.length_b   1.000
_cell.length_c   1.000
_cell.angle_alpha   90.00
_cell.angle_beta   90.00
_cell.angle_gamma   90.00
#
_symmetry.space_group_name_H-M   'P 1'
#
loop_
_entity.id
_entity.type
_entity.pdbx_description
1 polymer ?
#
loop_
_entity_poly.entity_id
_entity_poly.type
_entity_poly.pdbx_seq_one_letter_code
_entity_poly.pdbx_strand_id
1 'polypeptide(L)' 'MIGARQRILGFRAEREENGRGYCLIEVDEVLVPTVARAWRPFQGWRYLPVADAPPDRPWAGELPSDRMLAELHSLGLI' A
#
# COMPACT_ATOMS: atom_id res chain seq x y z
N MET A 1 -6.69 -6.42 -2.76
CA MET A 1 -6.05 -6.58 -1.43
C MET A 1 -5.12 -5.39 -1.24
N ILE A 2 -5.14 -4.73 -0.09
CA ILE A 2 -4.20 -3.65 0.27
C ILE A 2 -3.08 -4.30 1.09
N GLY A 3 -1.83 -4.17 0.64
CA GLY A 3 -0.68 -4.84 1.24
C GLY A 3 0.43 -3.93 1.75
N ALA A 4 0.36 -2.63 1.47
CA ALA A 4 1.30 -1.63 1.94
C ALA A 4 0.66 -0.24 2.00
N ARG A 5 1.27 0.65 2.77
CA ARG A 5 1.00 2.10 2.75
C ARG A 5 2.29 2.86 2.40
N GLN A 6 2.12 4.00 1.74
CA GLN A 6 3.21 4.92 1.40
C GLN A 6 2.86 6.30 1.94
N ARG A 7 3.86 6.99 2.47
CA ARG A 7 3.69 8.35 2.99
C ARG A 7 3.77 9.36 1.85
N ILE A 8 2.78 10.25 1.77
CA ILE A 8 2.85 11.44 0.91
C ILE A 8 3.68 12.50 1.64
N LEU A 9 4.71 13.01 0.99
CA LEU A 9 5.61 14.04 1.50
C LEU A 9 5.13 15.44 1.13
N GLY A 10 4.48 15.59 -0.02
CA GLY A 10 4.04 16.90 -0.48
C GLY A 10 3.40 16.89 -1.86
N PHE A 11 3.03 18.09 -2.29
CA PHE A 11 2.47 18.35 -3.61
C PHE A 11 3.23 19.51 -4.25
N ARG A 12 3.65 19.33 -5.49
CA ARG A 12 4.30 20.39 -6.29
C ARG A 12 3.55 20.62 -7.59
N ALA A 13 3.41 21.88 -7.96
CA ALA A 13 2.92 22.25 -9.27
C ALA A 13 4.09 22.25 -10.26
N GLU A 14 3.96 21.47 -11.33
CA GLU A 14 4.96 21.38 -12.40
C GLU A 14 4.29 21.58 -13.76
N ARG A 15 5.09 21.78 -14.80
CA ARG A 15 4.60 21.94 -16.18
C ARG A 15 5.33 20.98 -17.11
N GLU A 16 4.58 20.39 -18.03
CA GLU A 16 5.17 19.65 -19.15
C GLU A 16 5.83 20.61 -20.13
N GLU A 17 6.69 20.10 -21.02
CA GLU A 17 7.38 20.87 -22.06
C GLU A 17 6.41 21.63 -22.99
N ASN A 18 5.20 21.11 -23.18
CA ASN A 18 4.11 21.72 -23.94
C ASN A 18 3.32 22.80 -23.14
N GLY A 19 3.71 23.10 -21.89
CA GLY A 19 3.11 24.11 -21.03
C GLY A 19 1.92 23.65 -20.18
N ARG A 20 1.44 22.41 -20.32
CA ARG A 20 0.34 21.86 -19.50
C ARG A 20 0.78 21.68 -18.06
N GLY A 21 0.05 22.30 -17.12
CA GLY A 21 0.31 22.17 -15.69
C GLY A 21 -0.20 20.84 -15.12
N TYR A 22 0.55 20.24 -14.20
CA TYR A 22 0.16 19.05 -13.45
C TYR A 22 0.63 19.15 -11.99
N CYS A 23 0.06 18.30 -11.14
CA CYS A 23 0.46 18.19 -9.73
C CYS A 23 1.32 16.94 -9.56
N LEU A 24 2.57 17.15 -9.18
CA LEU A 24 3.46 16.09 -8.71
C LEU A 24 3.08 15.74 -7.27
N ILE A 25 2.92 14.45 -6.99
CA ILE A 25 2.71 13.92 -5.65
C ILE A 25 4.05 13.35 -5.20
N GLU A 26 4.70 14.02 -4.27
CA GLU A 26 5.97 13.55 -3.70
C GLU A 26 5.66 12.49 -2.66
N VAL A 27 6.28 11.32 -2.79
CA VAL A 27 6.06 10.16 -1.92
C VAL A 27 7.38 9.69 -1.33
N ASP A 28 7.29 9.12 -0.13
CA ASP A 28 8.42 8.50 0.56
C ASP A 28 8.86 7.23 -0.20
N GLU A 29 10.16 7.02 -0.33
CA GLU A 29 10.73 5.83 -0.98
C GLU A 29 10.40 4.55 -0.18
N VAL A 30 10.25 4.68 1.13
CA VAL A 30 9.98 3.54 2.01
C VAL A 30 8.50 3.16 1.98
N LEU A 31 8.22 1.95 1.50
CA LEU A 31 6.92 1.31 1.62
C LEU A 31 6.79 0.61 2.97
N VAL A 32 5.69 0.87 3.69
CA VAL A 32 5.38 0.20 4.96
C VAL A 32 4.40 -0.94 4.67
N PRO A 33 4.77 -2.22 4.87
CA PRO A 33 3.86 -3.34 4.68
C PRO A 33 2.69 -3.27 5.66
N THR A 34 1.48 -3.57 5.20
CA THR A 34 0.29 -3.67 6.07
C THR A 34 -0.18 -5.10 6.17
N VAL A 35 -0.99 -5.39 7.20
CA VAL A 35 -1.71 -6.66 7.27
C VAL A 35 -2.64 -6.76 6.06
N ALA A 36 -2.58 -7.89 5.35
CA ALA A 36 -3.37 -8.11 4.16
C ALA A 36 -4.86 -8.14 4.54
N ARG A 37 -5.62 -7.18 4.02
CA ARG A 37 -7.08 -7.12 4.21
C ARG A 37 -7.77 -7.32 2.87
N ALA A 38 -8.70 -8.26 2.83
CA ALA A 38 -9.63 -8.39 1.72
C ALA A 38 -10.46 -7.11 1.66
N TRP A 39 -10.27 -6.33 0.62
CA TRP A 39 -10.96 -5.06 0.40
C TRP A 39 -11.58 -5.10 -0.98
N ARG A 40 -12.89 -4.80 -1.06
CA ARG A 40 -13.57 -4.67 -2.35
C ARG A 40 -13.04 -3.42 -3.06
N PRO A 41 -12.91 -3.41 -4.40
CA PRO A 41 -12.62 -2.19 -5.12
C PRO A 41 -13.61 -1.12 -4.66
N PHE A 42 -13.11 -0.08 -4.02
CA PHE A 42 -13.95 0.96 -3.42
C PHE A 42 -13.87 2.21 -4.27
N GLN A 43 -15.01 2.86 -4.46
CA GLN A 43 -15.09 4.07 -5.24
C GLN A 43 -14.77 5.29 -4.35
N GLY A 44 -13.47 5.52 -4.13
CA GLY A 44 -12.93 6.82 -3.72
C GLY A 44 -12.35 6.91 -2.32
N TRP A 45 -11.06 7.27 -2.25
CA TRP A 45 -10.25 7.42 -1.02
C TRP A 45 -10.70 8.56 -0.09
N ARG A 46 -11.74 9.31 -0.49
CA ARG A 46 -12.34 10.40 0.28
C ARG A 46 -12.98 9.96 1.59
N TYR A 47 -13.21 8.66 1.78
CA TYR A 47 -13.93 8.11 2.93
C TYR A 47 -13.21 6.93 3.57
N LEU A 48 -11.87 6.93 3.67
CA LEU A 48 -11.17 5.99 4.54
C LEU A 48 -10.84 6.69 5.87
N PRO A 49 -11.67 6.54 6.92
CA PRO A 49 -11.33 6.98 8.26
C PRO A 49 -9.97 6.43 8.68
N VAL A 50 -9.23 7.20 9.48
CA VAL A 50 -7.93 6.76 10.02
C VAL A 50 -8.07 5.43 10.77
N ALA A 51 -9.19 5.22 11.47
CA ALA A 51 -9.49 3.98 12.19
C ALA A 51 -9.69 2.76 11.27
N ASP A 52 -10.03 2.97 10.00
CA ASP A 52 -10.24 1.90 9.03
C ASP A 52 -8.97 1.53 8.24
N ALA A 53 -7.91 2.33 8.37
CA ALA A 53 -6.63 2.02 7.77
C ALA A 53 -6.11 0.67 8.28
N PRO A 54 -5.67 -0.24 7.39
CA PRO A 54 -5.05 -1.49 7.81
C PRO A 54 -3.84 -1.21 8.72
N PRO A 55 -3.67 -1.96 9.82
CA PRO A 55 -2.51 -1.80 10.68
C PRO A 55 -1.23 -2.21 9.93
N ASP A 56 -0.11 -1.62 10.34
CA ASP A 56 1.21 -2.02 9.87
C ASP A 56 1.44 -3.50 10.18
N ARG A 57 2.02 -4.21 9.24
CA ARG A 57 2.39 -5.60 9.45
C ARG A 57 3.52 -5.60 10.49
N PRO A 58 3.37 -6.31 11.62
CA PRO A 58 4.46 -6.46 12.56
C PRO A 58 5.65 -7.11 11.84
N TRP A 59 6.87 -6.69 12.18
CA TRP A 59 8.08 -7.31 11.66
C TRP A 59 8.13 -8.77 12.13
N ALA A 60 7.71 -9.68 11.27
CA ALA A 60 7.64 -11.11 11.55
C ALA A 60 8.92 -11.80 11.07
N GLY A 61 10.10 -11.34 11.52
CA GLY A 61 11.39 -11.94 11.13
C GLY A 61 11.54 -12.12 9.60
N GLU A 62 12.31 -13.12 9.19
CA GLU A 62 12.32 -13.54 7.78
C GLU A 62 10.90 -13.92 7.34
N LEU A 63 10.41 -13.22 6.32
CA LEU A 63 9.17 -13.61 5.66
C LEU A 63 9.33 -15.05 5.12
N PRO A 64 8.31 -15.90 5.27
CA PRO A 64 8.27 -17.19 4.60
C PRO A 64 8.59 -17.02 3.11
N SER A 65 9.50 -17.84 2.60
CA SER A 65 9.74 -17.89 1.15
C SER A 65 8.43 -18.11 0.39
N ASP A 66 8.36 -17.65 -0.86
CA ASP A 66 7.17 -17.84 -1.70
C ASP A 66 6.75 -19.31 -1.80
N ARG A 67 7.73 -20.22 -1.81
CA ARG A 67 7.49 -21.66 -1.75
C ARG A 67 6.80 -22.07 -0.45
N MET A 68 7.26 -21.56 0.69
CA MET A 68 6.64 -21.84 1.98
C MET A 68 5.23 -21.27 2.10
N LEU A 69 4.97 -20.08 1.55
CA LEU A 69 3.61 -19.50 1.48
C LEU A 69 2.67 -20.36 0.64
N ALA A 70 3.13 -20.87 -0.50
CA ALA A 70 2.33 -21.75 -1.36
C ALA A 70 1.95 -23.06 -0.65
N GLU A 71 2.89 -23.65 0.09
CA GLU A 71 2.63 -24.86 0.90
C GLU A 71 1.65 -24.58 2.05
N LEU A 72 1.78 -23.46 2.75
CA LEU A 72 0.83 -23.11 3.82
C LEU A 72 -0.59 -22.90 3.27
N HIS A 73 -0.71 -22.30 2.09
CA HIS A 73 -1.98 -22.15 1.37
C HIS A 73 -2.59 -23.50 0.94
N SER A 74 -1.76 -24.45 0.48
CA SER A 74 -2.23 -25.78 0.07
C SER A 74 -2.71 -26.62 1.27
N LEU A 75 -2.11 -26.39 2.44
CA LEU A 75 -2.48 -27.03 3.71
C LEU A 75 -3.63 -26.34 4.45
N GLY A 76 -4.10 -25.19 3.97
CA GLY A 76 -5.21 -24.43 4.58
C GLY A 76 -4.88 -23.81 5.93
N LEU A 77 -3.60 -23.54 6.19
CA LEU A 77 -3.12 -22.96 7.45
C LEU A 77 -3.13 -21.43 7.44
N ILE A 78 -3.22 -20.82 6.25
CA ILE A 78 -3.43 -19.40 5.95
C ILE A 78 -4.29 -19.29 4.69
#